data_AF-A0A9E3WSL7-F1
#
_entry.id   AF-A0A9E3WSL7-F1
#
_cell.length_a   1.000
_cell.length_b   1.000
_cell.length_c   1.000
_cell.angle_alpha   90.00
_cell.angle_beta   90.00
_cell.angle_gamma   90.00
#
_symmetry.space_group_name_H-M   'P 1'
#
loop_
_entity.id
_entity.type
_entity.pdbx_description
1 polymer ?
#
loop_
_entity_poly.entity_id
_entity_poly.type
_entity_poly.pdbx_seq_one_letter_code
_entity_poly.pdbx_strand_id
1 'polypeptide(L)'
;MAAPTDNFEPDGPLTEAHQLQLADAQRRAQKIRGAARVAAFNGWMTGLFAVCSAPFALFSLSGLFVTVGLSVVAYNEFQGRKRLLQFDEQAPTFLGWNQLGFLALIVVYCLWMLAASLLGEGPISAELNAHPELGDALGSVAGLDQMFRWLMVAVYGSTIALSVVFQGLAALYYFRRQKQVAEYVRGTPAWVISLQRLAAPSA
;
A
#
# COMPACT_ATOMS: atom_id res chain seq x y z
N MET A 1 -49.31 -46.85 29.13
CA MET A 1 -49.08 -46.37 27.75
C MET A 1 -48.69 -44.90 27.89
N ALA A 2 -47.39 -44.62 28.03
CA ALA A 2 -46.88 -43.26 28.24
C ALA A 2 -46.58 -42.64 26.87
N ALA A 3 -47.09 -41.44 26.64
CA ALA A 3 -46.82 -40.70 25.41
C ALA A 3 -45.33 -40.33 25.33
N PRO A 4 -44.70 -40.39 24.14
CA PRO A 4 -43.35 -39.90 23.97
C PRO A 4 -43.36 -38.38 24.17
N THR A 5 -42.69 -37.93 25.22
CA THR A 5 -42.33 -36.51 25.38
C THR A 5 -41.20 -36.24 24.41
N ASP A 6 -41.53 -35.68 23.24
CA ASP A 6 -40.55 -35.07 22.34
C ASP A 6 -39.83 -33.96 23.12
N ASN A 7 -38.67 -34.31 23.66
CA ASN A 7 -37.69 -33.34 24.10
C ASN A 7 -37.17 -32.67 22.83
N PHE A 8 -37.81 -31.57 22.42
CA PHE A 8 -37.22 -30.61 21.51
C PHE A 8 -35.99 -30.00 22.20
N GLU A 9 -34.86 -30.69 22.15
CA GLU A 9 -33.57 -30.05 22.34
C GLU A 9 -33.48 -28.95 21.26
N PRO A 10 -33.38 -27.67 21.63
CA PRO A 10 -33.14 -26.64 20.64
C PRO A 10 -31.81 -26.98 19.95
N ASP A 11 -31.85 -27.13 18.63
CA ASP A 11 -30.70 -27.37 17.75
C ASP A 11 -29.58 -26.34 18.01
N GLY A 12 -28.62 -26.70 18.88
CA GLY A 12 -27.39 -25.97 19.15
C GLY A 12 -27.52 -24.65 19.95
N PRO A 13 -26.37 -24.10 20.40
CA PRO A 13 -26.32 -22.88 21.22
C PRO A 13 -26.66 -21.58 20.46
N LEU A 14 -26.95 -21.65 19.15
CA LEU A 14 -27.27 -20.50 18.31
C LEU A 14 -28.66 -20.65 17.68
N THR A 15 -29.57 -19.74 18.03
CA THR A 15 -30.89 -19.64 17.41
C THR A 15 -30.79 -19.29 15.91
N GLU A 16 -31.80 -19.64 15.12
CA GLU A 16 -31.87 -19.28 13.69
C GLU A 16 -31.68 -17.76 13.45
N ALA A 17 -32.24 -16.94 14.34
CA ALA A 17 -32.07 -15.49 14.29
C ALA A 17 -30.59 -15.06 14.43
N HIS A 18 -29.81 -15.72 15.30
CA HIS A 18 -28.38 -15.47 15.42
C HIS A 18 -27.62 -15.90 14.15
N GLN A 19 -28.01 -17.01 13.53
CA GLN A 19 -27.39 -17.49 12.30
C GLN A 19 -27.63 -16.50 11.14
N LEU A 20 -28.85 -15.98 11.02
CA LEU A 20 -29.21 -14.97 10.01
C LEU A 20 -28.42 -13.67 10.22
N GLN A 21 -28.32 -13.19 11.47
CA GLN A 21 -27.52 -12.00 11.80
C GLN A 21 -26.04 -12.19 11.44
N LEU A 22 -25.49 -13.37 11.74
CA LEU A 22 -24.10 -13.68 11.42
C LEU A 22 -23.87 -13.74 9.90
N ALA A 23 -24.77 -14.38 9.15
CA ALA A 23 -24.67 -14.49 7.70
C ALA A 23 -24.75 -13.12 7.00
N ASP A 24 -25.66 -12.25 7.45
CA ASP A 24 -25.76 -10.88 6.93
C ASP A 24 -24.50 -10.06 7.24
N ALA A 25 -24.02 -10.12 8.49
CA ALA A 25 -22.81 -9.43 8.90
C ALA A 25 -21.58 -9.91 8.10
N GLN A 26 -21.44 -11.22 7.88
CA GLN A 26 -20.37 -11.78 7.06
C GLN A 26 -20.41 -11.23 5.63
N ARG A 27 -21.60 -11.16 5.02
CA ARG A 27 -21.79 -10.61 3.67
C ARG A 27 -21.36 -9.14 3.60
N ARG A 28 -21.77 -8.32 4.57
CA ARG A 28 -21.38 -6.90 4.62
C ARG A 28 -19.88 -6.71 4.87
N ALA A 29 -19.29 -7.55 5.73
CA ALA A 29 -17.85 -7.52 6.03
C ALA A 29 -16.95 -7.87 4.84
N GLN A 30 -17.45 -8.55 3.79
CA GLN A 30 -16.64 -8.94 2.63
C GLN A 30 -15.97 -7.75 1.94
N LYS A 31 -16.65 -6.60 1.83
CA LYS A 31 -16.10 -5.37 1.23
C LYS A 31 -14.93 -4.82 2.06
N ILE A 32 -15.04 -4.86 3.38
CA ILE A 32 -14.00 -4.42 4.32
C ILE A 32 -12.79 -5.37 4.24
N ARG A 33 -13.04 -6.69 4.22
CA ARG A 33 -12.01 -7.72 4.03
C ARG A 33 -11.34 -7.64 2.66
N GLY A 34 -12.06 -7.19 1.64
CA GLY A 34 -11.50 -6.86 0.32
C GLY A 34 -10.48 -5.72 0.41
N ALA A 35 -10.83 -4.62 1.07
CA ALA A 35 -9.91 -3.49 1.28
C ALA A 35 -8.67 -3.92 2.09
N ALA A 36 -8.84 -4.79 3.10
CA ALA A 36 -7.73 -5.36 3.85
C ALA A 36 -6.81 -6.26 2.99
N ARG A 37 -7.37 -7.00 2.03
CA ARG A 37 -6.57 -7.77 1.05
C ARG A 37 -5.78 -6.87 0.11
N VAL A 38 -6.36 -5.77 -0.36
CA VAL A 38 -5.64 -4.77 -1.17
C VAL A 38 -4.49 -4.15 -0.36
N ALA A 39 -4.73 -3.78 0.90
CA ALA A 39 -3.68 -3.26 1.78
C ALA A 39 -2.56 -4.29 2.01
N ALA A 40 -2.91 -5.56 2.18
CA ALA A 40 -1.93 -6.64 2.30
C ALA A 40 -1.05 -6.77 1.04
N PHE A 41 -1.68 -6.79 -0.14
CA PHE A 41 -0.97 -6.88 -1.41
C PHE A 41 -0.02 -5.69 -1.60
N ASN A 42 -0.51 -4.47 -1.36
CA ASN A 42 0.31 -3.28 -1.46
C ASN A 42 1.48 -3.31 -0.46
N GLY A 43 1.21 -3.63 0.81
CA GLY A 43 2.24 -3.77 1.85
C GLY A 43 3.32 -4.78 1.49
N TRP A 44 2.96 -5.94 0.91
CA TRP A 44 3.93 -6.94 0.44
C TRP A 44 4.76 -6.44 -0.74
N MET A 45 4.14 -5.80 -1.74
CA MET A 45 4.87 -5.26 -2.89
C MET A 45 5.83 -4.14 -2.47
N THR A 46 5.36 -3.20 -1.65
CA THR A 46 6.21 -2.12 -1.10
C THR A 46 7.33 -2.67 -0.23
N GLY A 47 7.04 -3.66 0.62
CA GLY A 47 8.02 -4.31 1.47
C GLY A 47 9.10 -5.05 0.67
N LEU A 48 8.71 -5.75 -0.40
CA LEU A 48 9.65 -6.38 -1.32
C LEU A 48 10.60 -5.35 -1.95
N PHE A 49 10.07 -4.22 -2.43
CA PHE A 49 10.92 -3.15 -2.96
C PHE A 49 11.84 -2.55 -1.90
N ALA A 50 11.37 -2.36 -0.66
CA ALA A 50 12.21 -1.88 0.43
C ALA A 50 13.40 -2.81 0.69
N VAL A 51 13.17 -4.13 0.70
CA VAL A 51 14.21 -5.15 0.86
C VAL A 51 15.18 -5.14 -0.32
N CYS A 52 14.68 -5.07 -1.56
CA CYS A 52 15.53 -4.97 -2.74
C CYS A 52 16.36 -3.68 -2.77
N SER A 53 15.86 -2.58 -2.20
CA SER A 53 16.60 -1.32 -2.09
C SER A 53 17.62 -1.32 -0.95
N ALA A 54 17.45 -2.14 0.08
CA ALA A 54 18.27 -2.11 1.29
C ALA A 54 19.79 -2.26 1.07
N PRO A 55 20.30 -3.10 0.15
CA PRO A 55 21.73 -3.17 -0.13
C PRO A 55 22.32 -1.83 -0.58
N PHE A 56 21.55 -1.03 -1.32
CA PHE A 56 22.00 0.27 -1.83
C PHE A 56 21.99 1.37 -0.77
N ALA A 57 21.25 1.17 0.34
CA ALA A 57 21.20 2.12 1.45
C ALA A 57 22.55 2.32 2.15
N LEU A 58 23.43 1.31 2.10
CA LEU A 58 24.77 1.40 2.70
C LEU A 58 25.74 2.29 1.90
N PHE A 59 25.46 2.53 0.63
CA PHE A 59 26.36 3.20 -0.30
C PHE A 59 25.82 4.54 -0.81
N SER A 60 24.57 4.86 -0.50
CA SER A 60 23.92 6.08 -1.01
C SER A 60 22.87 6.62 -0.06
N LEU A 61 22.88 7.94 0.12
CA LEU A 61 21.82 8.67 0.83
C LEU A 61 20.45 8.49 0.14
N SER A 62 20.41 8.42 -1.20
CA SER A 62 19.17 8.18 -1.94
C SER A 62 18.65 6.76 -1.70
N GLY A 63 19.54 5.78 -1.65
CA GLY A 63 19.21 4.39 -1.29
C GLY A 63 18.64 4.30 0.11
N LEU A 64 19.26 4.96 1.09
CA LEU A 64 18.79 5.00 2.47
C LEU A 64 17.40 5.64 2.58
N PHE A 65 17.20 6.77 1.92
CA PHE A 65 15.93 7.48 1.89
C PHE A 65 14.80 6.59 1.34
N VAL A 66 15.03 5.93 0.20
CA VAL A 66 14.05 5.03 -0.42
C VAL A 66 13.76 3.82 0.48
N THR A 67 14.80 3.14 0.99
CA THR A 67 14.61 1.96 1.86
C THR A 67 13.81 2.31 3.11
N VAL A 68 14.14 3.40 3.81
CA VAL A 68 13.41 3.83 5.01
C VAL A 68 11.98 4.23 4.66
N GLY A 69 11.80 5.05 3.61
CA GLY A 69 10.48 5.51 3.18
C GLY A 69 9.55 4.36 2.81
N LEU A 70 10.01 3.41 1.99
CA LEU A 70 9.24 2.23 1.59
C LEU A 70 8.95 1.32 2.79
N SER A 71 9.90 1.16 3.71
CA SER A 71 9.69 0.35 4.93
C SER A 71 8.59 0.93 5.81
N VAL A 72 8.56 2.26 5.99
CA VAL A 72 7.51 2.95 6.75
C VAL A 72 6.15 2.79 6.07
N VAL A 73 6.07 2.99 4.75
CA VAL A 73 4.83 2.82 3.98
C VAL A 73 4.32 1.39 4.09
N ALA A 74 5.18 0.39 3.91
CA ALA A 74 4.83 -1.02 4.00
C ALA A 74 4.33 -1.39 5.40
N TYR A 75 5.04 -0.94 6.45
CA TYR A 75 4.62 -1.14 7.83
C TYR A 75 3.22 -0.56 8.09
N ASN A 76 2.98 0.67 7.64
CA ASN A 76 1.68 1.31 7.77
C ASN A 76 0.58 0.58 6.98
N GLU A 77 0.84 0.03 5.79
CA GLU A 77 -0.13 -0.80 5.07
C GLU A 77 -0.55 -2.03 5.88
N PHE A 78 0.42 -2.73 6.50
CA PHE A 78 0.12 -3.88 7.36
C PHE A 78 -0.66 -3.49 8.63
N GLN A 79 -0.31 -2.35 9.24
CA GLN A 79 -1.07 -1.85 10.39
C GLN A 79 -2.49 -1.44 10.00
N GLY A 80 -2.66 -0.77 8.85
CA GLY A 80 -3.97 -0.41 8.32
C GLY A 80 -4.82 -1.63 7.98
N ARG A 81 -4.23 -2.68 7.39
CA ARG A 81 -4.87 -3.99 7.21
C ARG A 81 -5.37 -4.56 8.53
N LYS A 82 -4.51 -4.60 9.56
CA LYS A 82 -4.87 -5.12 10.88
C LYS A 82 -6.05 -4.35 11.46
N ARG A 83 -6.02 -3.01 11.40
CA ARG A 83 -7.12 -2.15 11.87
C ARG A 83 -8.43 -2.37 11.08
N LEU A 84 -8.36 -2.54 9.76
CA LEU A 84 -9.53 -2.88 8.93
C LEU A 84 -10.15 -4.22 9.34
N LEU A 85 -9.33 -5.24 9.61
CA LEU A 85 -9.81 -6.55 10.07
C LEU A 85 -10.40 -6.49 11.48
N GLN A 86 -10.01 -5.50 12.27
CA GLN A 86 -10.60 -5.19 13.57
C GLN A 86 -11.83 -4.28 13.48
N PHE A 87 -12.28 -3.94 12.26
CA PHE A 87 -13.39 -3.01 12.02
C PHE A 87 -13.21 -1.66 12.71
N ASP A 88 -11.97 -1.15 12.74
CA ASP A 88 -11.67 0.19 13.20
C ASP A 88 -12.15 1.22 12.15
N GLU A 89 -13.02 2.14 12.56
CA GLU A 89 -13.61 3.17 11.71
C GLU A 89 -12.57 4.15 11.14
N GLN A 90 -11.42 4.30 11.79
CA GLN A 90 -10.32 5.16 11.33
C GLN A 90 -9.33 4.44 10.41
N ALA A 91 -9.44 3.11 10.25
CA ALA A 91 -8.51 2.36 9.42
C ALA A 91 -8.50 2.81 7.94
N PRO A 92 -9.65 3.08 7.29
CA PRO A 92 -9.66 3.55 5.91
C PRO A 92 -9.02 4.94 5.75
N THR A 93 -9.25 5.86 6.68
CA THR A 93 -8.62 7.21 6.59
C THR A 93 -7.12 7.12 6.81
N PHE A 94 -6.67 6.30 7.76
CA PHE A 94 -5.25 6.03 7.98
C PHE A 94 -4.56 5.47 6.72
N LEU A 95 -5.17 4.48 6.05
CA LEU A 95 -4.66 3.93 4.79
C LEU A 95 -4.67 4.96 3.65
N GLY A 96 -5.72 5.79 3.56
CA GLY A 96 -5.78 6.86 2.57
C GLY A 96 -4.64 7.88 2.73
N TRP A 97 -4.32 8.27 3.98
CA TRP A 97 -3.16 9.12 4.26
C TRP A 97 -1.83 8.42 3.98
N ASN A 98 -1.73 7.11 4.22
CA ASN A 98 -0.54 6.35 3.87
C ASN A 98 -0.26 6.35 2.35
N GLN A 99 -1.31 6.23 1.52
CA GLN A 99 -1.20 6.32 0.06
C GLN A 99 -0.74 7.71 -0.40
N LEU A 100 -1.23 8.80 0.22
CA LEU A 100 -0.76 10.15 -0.05
C LEU A 100 0.69 10.37 0.43
N GLY A 101 1.07 9.79 1.57
CA GLY A 101 2.45 9.79 2.04
C GLY A 101 3.38 9.05 1.08
N PHE A 102 2.92 7.92 0.53
CA PHE A 102 3.68 7.17 -0.47
C PHE A 102 3.81 7.95 -1.79
N LEU A 103 2.75 8.61 -2.25
CA LEU A 103 2.82 9.52 -3.39
C LEU A 103 3.84 10.63 -3.16
N ALA A 104 3.81 11.28 -1.99
CA ALA A 104 4.74 12.33 -1.64
C ALA A 104 6.19 11.82 -1.64
N LEU A 105 6.44 10.63 -1.08
CA LEU A 105 7.75 9.99 -1.11
C LEU A 105 8.27 9.81 -2.55
N ILE A 106 7.43 9.28 -3.44
CA ILE A 106 7.79 9.08 -4.85
C ILE A 106 8.06 10.42 -5.53
N VAL A 107 7.17 11.40 -5.39
CA VAL A 107 7.33 12.71 -6.03
C VAL A 107 8.60 13.40 -5.57
N VAL A 108 8.87 13.43 -4.26
CA VAL A 108 10.09 14.03 -3.70
C VAL A 108 11.33 13.32 -4.25
N TYR A 109 11.33 11.98 -4.27
CA TYR A 109 12.44 11.21 -4.82
C TYR A 109 12.65 11.49 -6.33
N CYS A 110 11.59 11.46 -7.13
CA CYS A 110 11.67 11.71 -8.57
C CYS A 110 12.15 13.14 -8.87
N LEU A 111 11.66 14.14 -8.15
CA LEU A 111 12.09 15.52 -8.29
C LEU A 111 13.55 15.70 -7.86
N TRP A 112 13.97 15.05 -6.78
CA TRP A 112 15.38 15.02 -6.38
C TRP A 112 16.23 14.45 -7.51
N MET A 113 15.90 13.27 -8.03
CA MET A 113 16.68 12.60 -9.07
C MET A 113 16.73 13.41 -10.37
N LEU A 114 15.62 14.06 -10.74
CA LEU A 114 15.59 14.98 -11.88
C LEU A 114 16.46 16.21 -11.65
N ALA A 115 16.37 16.84 -10.49
CA ALA A 115 17.20 18.00 -10.15
C ALA A 115 18.69 17.64 -10.17
N ALA A 116 19.06 16.50 -9.55
CA ALA A 116 20.44 15.99 -9.57
C ALA A 116 20.93 15.72 -11.01
N SER A 117 20.08 15.16 -11.88
CA SER A 117 20.44 14.85 -13.26
C SER A 117 20.48 16.07 -14.19
N LEU A 118 19.66 17.10 -13.93
CA LEU A 118 19.56 18.27 -14.81
C LEU A 118 20.51 19.40 -14.41
N LEU A 119 20.80 19.52 -13.11
CA LEU A 119 21.64 20.58 -12.55
C LEU A 119 23.08 20.12 -12.27
N GLY A 120 23.33 18.81 -12.17
CA GLY A 120 24.67 18.26 -11.98
C GLY A 120 25.48 18.21 -13.29
N GLU A 121 26.78 17.99 -13.16
CA GLU A 121 27.59 17.51 -14.28
C GLU A 121 27.04 16.15 -14.71
N GLY A 122 26.78 15.98 -16.02
CA GLY A 122 26.20 14.75 -16.54
C GLY A 122 27.03 13.54 -16.09
N PRO A 123 26.40 12.44 -15.62
CA PRO A 123 27.15 11.27 -15.13
C PRO A 123 28.05 10.68 -16.22
N ILE A 124 27.63 10.81 -17.48
CA ILE A 124 28.43 10.43 -18.65
C ILE A 124 29.62 11.37 -18.82
N SER A 125 29.43 12.67 -18.61
CA SER A 125 30.48 13.70 -18.70
C SER A 125 31.55 13.53 -17.62
N ALA A 126 31.15 13.24 -16.38
CA ALA A 126 32.06 13.00 -15.27
C ALA A 126 32.93 11.74 -15.48
N GLU A 127 32.30 10.65 -15.96
CA GLU A 127 33.01 9.40 -16.25
C GLU A 127 33.94 9.53 -17.46
N LEU A 128 33.52 10.25 -18.51
CA LEU A 128 34.34 10.53 -19.70
C LEU A 128 35.52 11.45 -19.38
N ASN A 129 35.35 12.40 -18.47
CA ASN A 129 36.46 13.23 -17.98
C ASN A 129 37.47 12.39 -17.19
N ALA A 130 37.03 11.34 -16.50
CA ALA A 130 37.91 10.38 -15.82
C ALA A 130 38.60 9.41 -16.82
N HIS A 131 37.96 9.12 -17.96
CA HIS A 131 38.42 8.18 -18.97
C HIS A 131 38.31 8.75 -20.40
N PRO A 132 39.26 9.62 -20.82
CA PRO A 132 39.20 10.31 -22.12
C PRO A 132 39.16 9.38 -23.33
N GLU A 133 39.74 8.19 -23.20
CA GLU A 133 39.77 7.13 -24.22
C GLU A 133 38.38 6.56 -24.57
N LEU A 134 37.40 6.68 -23.69
CA LEU A 134 36.01 6.31 -23.98
C LEU A 134 35.30 7.34 -24.87
N GLY A 135 35.77 8.60 -24.88
CA GLY A 135 35.21 9.67 -25.69
C GLY A 135 35.37 9.43 -27.18
N ASP A 136 36.54 8.94 -27.59
CA ASP A 136 36.83 8.63 -29.00
C ASP A 136 36.03 7.42 -29.52
N ALA A 137 35.65 6.49 -28.65
CA ALA A 137 34.88 5.29 -29.02
C ALA A 137 33.35 5.53 -29.07
N LEU A 138 32.82 6.44 -28.25
CA LEU A 138 31.38 6.66 -28.08
C LEU A 138 30.81 7.78 -28.98
N GLY A 139 31.66 8.53 -29.68
CA GLY A 139 31.24 9.57 -30.62
C GLY A 139 30.78 10.86 -29.94
N SER A 140 29.61 11.41 -30.33
CA SER A 140 29.12 12.70 -29.82
C SER A 140 28.63 12.60 -28.37
N VAL A 141 29.53 12.93 -27.43
CA VAL A 141 29.26 13.01 -25.98
C VAL A 141 28.07 13.92 -25.67
N ALA A 142 27.94 15.04 -26.39
CA ALA A 142 26.82 15.98 -26.22
C ALA A 142 25.47 15.34 -26.58
N GLY A 143 25.42 14.48 -27.61
CA GLY A 143 24.22 13.75 -28.00
C GLY A 143 23.80 12.71 -26.97
N LEU A 144 24.77 12.00 -26.39
CA LEU A 144 24.53 10.99 -25.35
C LEU A 144 24.02 11.61 -24.05
N ASP A 145 24.62 12.72 -23.60
CA ASP A 145 24.16 13.43 -22.39
C ASP A 145 22.73 13.98 -22.59
N GLN A 146 22.43 14.57 -23.75
CA GLN A 146 21.10 15.05 -24.08
C GLN A 146 20.06 13.92 -24.11
N MET A 147 20.42 12.76 -24.70
CA MET A 147 19.56 11.58 -24.73
C MET A 147 19.30 11.05 -23.31
N PHE A 148 20.34 10.99 -22.47
CA PHE A 148 20.23 10.55 -21.08
C PHE A 148 19.31 11.48 -20.28
N ARG A 149 19.45 12.80 -20.40
CA ARG A 149 18.56 13.78 -19.75
C ARG A 149 17.10 13.60 -20.18
N TRP A 150 16.84 13.41 -21.47
CA TRP A 150 15.48 13.13 -21.96
C TRP A 150 14.91 11.82 -21.43
N LEU A 151 15.74 10.78 -21.36
CA LEU A 151 15.35 9.50 -20.78
C LEU A 151 14.97 9.66 -19.30
N MET A 152 15.78 10.38 -18.53
CA MET A 152 15.52 10.66 -17.11
C MET A 152 14.21 11.45 -16.94
N VAL A 153 13.99 12.49 -17.73
CA VAL A 153 12.73 13.26 -17.74
C VAL A 153 11.53 12.36 -18.08
N ALA A 154 11.66 11.51 -19.09
CA ALA A 154 10.60 10.59 -19.49
C ALA A 154 10.28 9.57 -18.39
N VAL A 155 11.31 8.94 -17.79
CA VAL A 155 11.15 7.91 -16.75
C VAL A 155 10.58 8.51 -15.47
N TYR A 156 11.18 9.58 -14.93
CA TYR A 156 10.70 10.15 -13.67
C TYR A 156 9.40 10.93 -13.85
N GLY A 157 9.23 11.65 -14.96
CA GLY A 157 8.00 12.35 -15.29
C GLY A 157 6.81 11.41 -15.44
N SER A 158 6.99 10.29 -16.16
CA SER A 158 5.94 9.27 -16.27
C SER A 158 5.68 8.57 -14.94
N THR A 159 6.73 8.29 -14.14
CA THR A 159 6.58 7.70 -12.80
C THR A 159 5.75 8.60 -11.89
N ILE A 160 5.98 9.92 -11.89
CA ILE A 160 5.16 10.89 -11.14
C ILE A 160 3.71 10.84 -11.65
N ALA A 161 3.49 10.96 -12.96
CA ALA A 161 2.15 11.01 -13.53
C ALA A 161 1.34 9.75 -13.21
N LEU A 162 1.93 8.57 -13.43
CA LEU A 162 1.32 7.29 -13.07
C LEU A 162 1.06 7.22 -11.56
N SER A 163 2.00 7.67 -10.73
CA SER A 163 1.83 7.62 -9.28
C SER A 163 0.70 8.53 -8.78
N VAL A 164 0.54 9.72 -9.35
CA VAL A 164 -0.58 10.60 -9.00
C VAL A 164 -1.91 9.90 -9.29
N VAL A 165 -2.00 9.20 -10.42
CA VAL A 165 -3.21 8.46 -10.81
C VAL A 165 -3.44 7.27 -9.86
N PHE A 166 -2.48 6.36 -9.73
CA PHE A 166 -2.68 5.13 -8.96
C PHE A 166 -2.83 5.38 -7.46
N GLN A 167 -1.93 6.14 -6.85
CA GLN A 167 -1.93 6.43 -5.41
C GLN A 167 -3.07 7.39 -5.06
N GLY A 168 -3.40 8.35 -5.95
CA GLY A 168 -4.56 9.22 -5.79
C GLY A 168 -5.88 8.44 -5.81
N LEU A 169 -6.05 7.52 -6.77
CA LEU A 169 -7.22 6.65 -6.83
C LEU A 169 -7.28 5.67 -5.64
N ALA A 170 -6.14 5.13 -5.19
CA ALA A 170 -6.07 4.28 -4.01
C ALA A 170 -6.46 5.05 -2.73
N ALA A 171 -5.96 6.28 -2.55
CA ALA A 171 -6.33 7.14 -1.44
C ALA A 171 -7.83 7.44 -1.44
N LEU A 172 -8.39 7.84 -2.59
CA LEU A 172 -9.83 8.08 -2.76
C LEU A 172 -10.65 6.82 -2.50
N TYR A 173 -10.19 5.66 -2.95
CA TYR A 173 -10.80 4.38 -2.67
C TYR A 173 -10.91 4.15 -1.16
N TYR A 174 -9.82 4.33 -0.40
CA TYR A 174 -9.83 4.14 1.05
C TYR A 174 -10.69 5.17 1.78
N PHE A 175 -10.60 6.46 1.44
CA PHE A 175 -11.45 7.49 2.05
C PHE A 175 -12.94 7.21 1.83
N ARG A 176 -13.33 6.72 0.65
CA ARG A 176 -14.73 6.31 0.38
C ARG A 176 -15.17 5.10 1.21
N ARG A 177 -14.26 4.22 1.63
CA ARG A 177 -14.57 3.04 2.46
C ARG A 177 -14.82 3.39 3.93
N GLN A 178 -14.43 4.57 4.41
CA GLN A 178 -14.71 5.02 5.77
C GLN A 178 -16.19 4.90 6.12
N LYS A 179 -17.07 5.40 5.25
CA LYS A 179 -18.53 5.34 5.45
C LYS A 179 -19.03 3.92 5.61
N GLN A 180 -18.51 2.99 4.81
CA GLN A 180 -18.93 1.59 4.83
C GLN A 180 -18.49 0.87 6.11
N VAL A 181 -17.30 1.17 6.63
CA VAL A 181 -16.87 0.63 7.93
C VAL A 181 -17.74 1.19 9.04
N ALA A 182 -17.99 2.50 9.06
CA ALA A 182 -18.83 3.13 10.07
C ALA A 182 -20.30 2.63 10.02
N GLU A 183 -20.87 2.43 8.83
CA GLU A 183 -22.19 1.81 8.66
C GLU A 183 -22.21 0.36 9.11
N TYR A 184 -21.16 -0.40 8.81
CA TYR A 184 -21.03 -1.77 9.27
C TYR A 184 -20.99 -1.87 10.79
N VAL A 185 -20.14 -1.07 11.44
CA VAL A 185 -19.99 -1.05 12.90
C VAL A 185 -21.31 -0.65 13.58
N ARG A 186 -21.97 0.40 13.08
CA ARG A 186 -23.25 0.86 13.63
C ARG A 186 -24.41 -0.13 13.40
N GLY A 187 -24.42 -0.81 12.27
CA GLY A 187 -25.50 -1.71 11.86
C GLY A 187 -25.28 -3.18 12.20
N THR A 188 -24.27 -3.52 13.01
CA THR A 188 -23.95 -4.92 13.35
C THR A 188 -23.96 -5.09 14.87
N PRO A 189 -24.68 -6.10 15.41
CA PRO A 189 -24.69 -6.36 16.84
C PRO A 189 -23.27 -6.56 17.42
N ALA A 190 -23.02 -6.02 18.61
CA ALA A 190 -21.70 -6.03 19.23
C ALA A 190 -21.11 -7.45 19.43
N TRP A 191 -21.97 -8.43 19.70
CA TRP A 191 -21.55 -9.83 19.85
C TRP A 191 -20.99 -10.41 18.53
N VAL A 192 -21.56 -10.03 17.39
CA VAL A 192 -21.09 -10.46 16.06
C VAL A 192 -19.73 -9.82 15.75
N ILE A 193 -19.58 -8.53 16.02
CA ILE A 193 -18.31 -7.82 15.83
C ILE A 193 -17.22 -8.45 16.70
N SER A 194 -17.54 -8.74 17.97
CA SER A 194 -16.60 -9.37 18.90
C SER A 194 -16.17 -10.76 18.41
N LEU A 195 -17.13 -11.60 17.98
CA LEU A 195 -16.85 -12.91 17.41
C LEU A 195 -15.96 -12.81 16.17
N GLN A 196 -16.22 -11.87 15.27
CA GLN A 196 -15.44 -11.70 14.04
C GLN A 196 -14.04 -11.14 14.31
N ARG A 197 -13.86 -10.29 15.33
CA ARG A 197 -12.55 -9.80 15.78
C ARG A 197 -11.71 -10.93 16.36
N LEU A 198 -12.32 -11.84 17.13
CA LEU A 198 -11.66 -13.05 17.64
C LEU A 198 -11.24 -13.99 16.51
N ALA A 199 -12.07 -14.11 15.47
CA ALA A 199 -11.76 -14.92 14.29
C ALA A 199 -10.81 -14.24 13.30
N ALA A 200 -10.48 -12.97 13.48
CA ALA A 200 -9.57 -12.26 12.59
C ALA A 200 -8.14 -12.77 12.81
N PRO A 201 -7.37 -13.08 11.75
CA PRO A 201 -6.01 -13.55 11.90
C PRO A 201 -5.16 -12.50 12.62
N SER A 202 -4.54 -12.92 13.72
CA SER A 202 -3.59 -12.12 14.49
C SER A 202 -2.25 -12.09 13.76
N ALA A 203 -2.13 -11.15 12.81
CA ALA A 203 -0.96 -10.85 11.96
C ALA A 203 -0.47 -12.01 11.08
#